data_AF-A0ABD3VHB6-F1
#
_entry.id   AF-A0ABD3VHB6-F1
#
_cell.length_a   1.000
_cell.length_b   1.000
_cell.length_c   1.000
_cell.angle_alpha   90.00
_cell.angle_beta   90.00
_cell.angle_gamma   90.00
#
_symmetry.space_group_name_H-M   'P 1'
#
loop_
_entity.id
_entity.type
_entity.pdbx_description
1 polymer ?
#
loop_
_entity_poly.entity_id
_entity_poly.type
_entity_poly.pdbx_seq_one_letter_code
_entity_poly.pdbx_strand_id
1 'polypeptide(L)' 'PCLGYFCAFGAQCVVNTTDNSPHCKCQEICSDTFSPVCGSDEVTYDSECLLKKTSCYEQRRIRVHHTGQC' A
#
# COMPACT_ATOMS: atom_id res chain seq x y z
N PRO A 1 9.04 5.67 -16.82
CA PRO A 1 7.61 5.26 -16.83
C PRO A 1 6.86 5.61 -15.53
N CYS A 2 7.36 5.28 -14.35
CA CYS A 2 6.67 5.56 -13.08
C CYS A 2 6.87 6.98 -12.51
N LEU A 3 7.76 7.80 -13.09
CA LEU A 3 8.01 9.16 -12.62
C LEU A 3 6.75 10.03 -12.88
N GLY A 4 6.02 10.39 -11.83
CA GLY A 4 4.75 11.13 -11.92
C GLY A 4 3.50 10.27 -12.13
N TYR A 5 3.62 8.93 -12.12
CA TYR A 5 2.47 8.04 -12.24
C TYR A 5 1.85 7.78 -10.86
N PHE A 6 0.64 8.32 -10.63
CA PHE A 6 -0.05 8.19 -9.35
C PHE A 6 -0.90 6.93 -9.29
N CYS A 7 -0.57 6.06 -8.33
CA CYS A 7 -1.37 4.90 -8.00
C CYS A 7 -2.24 5.18 -6.77
N ALA A 8 -3.54 4.90 -6.89
CA ALA A 8 -4.48 5.08 -5.80
C ALA A 8 -4.43 3.92 -4.80
N PHE A 9 -4.97 4.13 -3.60
CA PHE A 9 -5.24 3.06 -2.63
C PHE A 9 -4.00 2.27 -2.16
N GLY A 10 -2.83 2.90 -2.09
CA GLY A 10 -1.61 2.21 -1.65
C GLY A 10 -1.01 1.24 -2.68
N ALA A 11 -1.53 1.20 -3.91
CA ALA A 11 -0.89 0.50 -5.02
C ALA A 11 0.49 1.12 -5.34
N GLN A 12 1.43 0.28 -5.76
CA GLN A 12 2.75 0.70 -6.23
C GLN A 12 2.79 0.75 -7.75
N CYS A 13 3.51 1.73 -8.28
CA CYS A 13 3.80 1.76 -9.71
C CYS A 13 4.88 0.73 -10.03
N VAL A 14 4.54 -0.22 -10.88
CA VAL A 14 5.46 -1.21 -11.45
C VAL A 14 5.55 -1.01 -12.95
N VAL A 15 6.72 -1.26 -13.53
CA VAL A 15 6.92 -1.17 -14.97
C VAL A 15 6.77 -2.55 -15.57
N ASN A 16 5.92 -2.69 -16.59
CA ASN A 16 5.86 -3.93 -17.36
C ASN A 16 7.12 -4.05 -18.23
N THR A 17 7.87 -5.13 -18.07
CA THR A 17 9.14 -5.36 -18.76
C THR A 17 8.98 -5.63 -20.26
N THR A 18 7.77 -5.97 -20.72
CA THR A 18 7.49 -6.25 -22.14
C THR A 18 7.30 -4.96 -22.94
N ASP A 19 6.51 -4.02 -22.41
CA ASP A 19 6.08 -2.80 -23.13
C ASP A 19 6.65 -1.52 -22.52
N ASN A 20 7.44 -1.64 -21.44
CA ASN A 20 8.00 -0.53 -20.67
C ASN A 20 6.94 0.45 -20.12
N SER A 21 5.69 0.00 -20.01
CA SER A 21 4.53 0.79 -19.56
C SER A 21 4.39 0.77 -18.03
N PRO A 22 4.02 1.90 -17.40
CA PRO A 22 3.72 1.92 -15.97
C PRO A 22 2.32 1.34 -15.71
N HIS A 23 2.21 0.45 -14.72
CA HIS A 23 0.94 -0.08 -14.23
C HIS A 23 0.91 -0.06 -12.71
N CYS A 24 -0.28 0.13 -12.13
CA CYS A 24 -0.46 0.04 -10.69
C CYS A 24 -0.72 -1.40 -10.28
N LYS A 25 0.07 -1.91 -9.33
CA LYS A 25 -0.13 -3.23 -8.73
C LYS A 25 -0.24 -3.10 -7.22
N CYS A 26 -1.15 -3.87 -6.62
CA CYS A 26 -1.22 -3.98 -5.17
C CYS A 26 0.03 -4.64 -4.61
N GLN A 27 0.41 -4.24 -3.40
CA GLN A 27 1.50 -4.87 -2.67
C GLN A 27 1.09 -6.30 -2.29
N GLU A 28 1.70 -7.31 -2.91
CA GLU A 28 1.37 -8.71 -2.58
C GLU A 28 2.27 -9.26 -1.47
N ILE A 29 3.54 -8.87 -1.52
CA ILE A 29 4.60 -9.32 -0.60
C ILE A 29 4.84 -8.23 0.44
N CYS A 30 4.64 -8.57 1.71
CA CYS A 30 5.04 -7.75 2.84
C CYS A 30 6.09 -8.51 3.64
N SER A 31 7.08 -7.77 4.17
CA SER A 31 7.99 -8.35 5.16
C SER A 31 7.21 -8.69 6.42
N ASP A 32 7.57 -9.80 7.08
CA ASP A 32 7.01 -10.20 8.39
C ASP A 32 7.54 -9.34 9.56
N THR A 33 7.89 -8.09 9.28
CA THR A 33 8.34 -7.15 10.30
C THR A 33 7.13 -6.60 11.03
N PHE A 34 6.94 -7.07 12.27
CA PHE A 34 5.90 -6.57 13.16
C PHE A 34 6.18 -5.10 13.53
N SER A 35 5.44 -4.19 12.92
CA SER A 35 5.59 -2.74 13.02
C SER A 35 4.21 -2.09 12.97
N PRO A 36 3.39 -2.27 14.02
CA PRO A 36 1.97 -1.95 13.98
C PRO A 36 1.75 -0.46 13.69
N VAL A 37 0.71 -0.18 12.91
CA VAL A 37 0.27 1.18 12.57
C VAL A 37 -1.24 1.31 12.73
N CYS A 38 -1.68 2.46 13.20
CA CYS A 38 -3.10 2.80 13.27
C CYS A 38 -3.51 3.42 11.93
N GLY A 39 -4.50 2.82 11.28
CA GLY A 39 -5.07 3.34 10.05
C GLY A 39 -6.03 4.50 10.30
N SER A 40 -6.30 5.29 9.25
CA SER A 40 -7.29 6.37 9.25
C SER A 40 -8.73 5.88 9.38
N ASP A 41 -8.92 4.57 9.33
CA ASP A 41 -10.16 3.83 9.58
C ASP A 41 -10.25 3.30 11.02
N GLU A 42 -9.34 3.73 11.91
CA GLU A 42 -9.27 3.30 13.32
C GLU A 42 -8.98 1.79 13.48
N VAL A 43 -8.40 1.17 12.45
CA VAL A 43 -7.97 -0.23 12.47
C VAL A 43 -6.45 -0.32 12.64
N THR A 44 -6.00 -1.20 13.54
CA THR A 44 -4.58 -1.52 13.69
C THR A 44 -4.16 -2.52 12.61
N TYR A 45 -3.10 -2.19 11.87
CA TYR A 45 -2.46 -3.07 10.89
C TYR A 45 -1.08 -3.48 11.37
N ASP A 46 -0.70 -4.74 11.23
CA ASP A 46 0.59 -5.26 11.73
C ASP A 46 1.82 -4.60 11.08
N SER A 47 1.65 -3.96 9.92
CA SER A 47 2.65 -3.12 9.27
C SER A 47 2.02 -2.11 8.32
N GLU A 48 2.74 -1.03 8.00
CA GLU A 48 2.36 -0.09 6.95
C GLU A 48 2.18 -0.79 5.58
N CYS A 49 2.95 -1.86 5.34
CA CYS A 49 2.81 -2.67 4.14
C CYS A 49 1.44 -3.35 4.06
N LEU A 50 1.00 -3.96 5.16
CA LEU A 50 -0.31 -4.59 5.25
C LEU A 50 -1.44 -3.57 5.13
N LEU A 51 -1.28 -2.39 5.73
CA LEU A 51 -2.22 -1.28 5.54
C LEU A 51 -2.37 -0.92 4.06
N LYS A 52 -1.27 -0.71 3.34
CA LYS A 52 -1.29 -0.39 1.89
C LYS A 52 -1.86 -1.53 1.07
N LYS A 53 -1.55 -2.78 1.43
CA LYS A 53 -2.10 -3.98 0.80
C LYS A 53 -3.62 -4.00 0.92
N THR A 54 -4.14 -3.91 2.15
CA THR A 54 -5.58 -3.89 2.42
C THR A 54 -6.26 -2.70 1.75
N SER A 55 -5.67 -1.51 1.85
CA SER A 55 -6.12 -0.31 1.13
C SER A 55 -6.34 -0.58 -0.36
N CYS A 56 -5.40 -1.28 -0.99
CA CYS A 56 -5.43 -1.56 -2.43
C CYS A 56 -6.49 -2.60 -2.81
N TYR A 57 -6.57 -3.71 -2.08
CA TYR A 57 -7.54 -4.78 -2.35
C TYR A 57 -8.98 -4.36 -2.05
N GLU A 58 -9.19 -3.65 -0.94
CA GLU A 58 -10.50 -3.15 -0.53
C GLU A 58 -10.93 -1.90 -1.31
N GLN A 59 -10.05 -1.34 -2.16
CA GLN A 59 -10.25 -0.07 -2.86
C GLN A 59 -10.64 1.07 -1.91
N ARG A 60 -10.10 1.05 -0.69
CA ARG A 60 -10.34 2.04 0.36
C ARG A 60 -9.12 2.90 0.54
N ARG A 61 -9.28 4.23 0.68
CA ARG A 61 -8.15 5.12 0.98
C ARG A 61 -7.84 5.09 2.47
N ILE A 62 -7.10 4.09 2.89
CA ILE A 62 -6.61 3.96 4.27
C ILE A 62 -5.21 4.55 4.29
N ARG A 63 -4.97 5.51 5.18
CA ARG A 63 -3.65 6.13 5.40
C ARG A 63 -3.21 5.80 6.81
N VAL A 64 -1.91 5.78 7.06
CA VAL A 64 -1.40 5.73 8.43
C VAL A 64 -1.86 7.00 9.14
N HIS A 65 -2.59 6.84 10.24
CA HIS A 65 -2.95 7.91 11.16
C HIS A 65 -1.80 8.19 12.12
N HIS A 66 -1.30 7.15 12.81
CA HIS A 66 -0.06 7.19 13.59
C HIS A 66 0.61 5.82 13.65
N THR A 67 1.88 5.81 14.04
CA THR A 67 2.63 4.59 14.33
C THR A 67 2.19 3.98 15.66
N GLY A 68 2.22 2.66 15.79
CA GLY A 68 1.68 1.92 16.93
C GLY A 68 0.25 1.45 16.69
N GLN A 69 -0.30 0.77 17.69
CA GLN A 69 -1.68 0.28 17.67
C GLN A 69 -2.64 1.45 17.91
N CYS A 70 -3.79 1.46 17.24
CA CYS A 70 -4.98 2.12 17.78
C CYS A 70 -5.34 1.38 19.10
#